data_AF-Q4C553-F1
#
_entry.id   AF-Q4C553-F1
#
_cell.length_a   1.000
_cell.length_b   1.000
_cell.length_c   1.000
_cell.angle_alpha   90.00
_cell.angle_beta   90.00
_cell.angle_gamma   90.00
#
_symmetry.space_group_name_H-M   'P 1'
#
loop_
_entity.id
_entity.type
_entity.pdbx_description
1 polymer ?
#
loop_
_entity_poly.entity_id
_entity_poly.type
_entity_poly.pdbx_seq_one_letter_code
_entity_poly.pdbx_strand_id
1 'polypeptide(L)'
;MNSNHSTLVEQLQQLKQQGENSLKQQDQKFKTLINELSDRVQNNKESFTLLNGKENELDQFYHQLESQLNKVEGVVETLQNIENFSQMIRTNPESAEAYYQRGLNHQKLGDKTGAMEDYTEALHLDSTYARAYHTRGVILAEIGNRKQAVEDLRLAAKYYFEQGDIESYEQARNLSKEFYEVRHSPVNTETAEVIDSQDEMSQEMNSAPMDLVTVGGLFDDETDSEENISILG
;
A
#
# COMPACT_ATOMS: atom_id res chain seq x y z
N MET A 1 -29.16 -102.82 -0.29
CA MET A 1 -29.38 -101.66 0.60
C MET A 1 -28.16 -100.75 0.75
N ASN A 2 -26.91 -101.22 0.53
CA ASN A 2 -25.70 -100.39 0.70
C ASN A 2 -25.48 -99.27 -0.34
N SER A 3 -25.90 -99.44 -1.60
CA SER A 3 -25.59 -98.45 -2.66
C SER A 3 -26.31 -97.11 -2.45
N ASN A 4 -27.61 -97.14 -2.13
CA ASN A 4 -28.40 -95.91 -1.95
C ASN A 4 -27.96 -95.09 -0.72
N HIS A 5 -27.44 -95.74 0.32
CA HIS A 5 -26.93 -95.05 1.50
C HIS A 5 -25.62 -94.32 1.22
N SER A 6 -24.69 -94.94 0.46
CA SER A 6 -23.43 -94.31 0.02
C SER A 6 -23.70 -93.07 -0.83
N THR A 7 -24.62 -93.15 -1.79
CA THR A 7 -24.98 -92.04 -2.68
C THR A 7 -25.58 -90.85 -1.92
N LEU A 8 -26.40 -91.10 -0.90
CA LEU A 8 -26.99 -90.04 -0.08
C LEU A 8 -25.93 -89.31 0.78
N VAL A 9 -24.94 -90.07 1.31
CA VAL A 9 -23.82 -89.50 2.08
C VAL A 9 -22.93 -88.62 1.19
N GLU A 10 -22.65 -89.07 -0.04
CA GLU A 10 -21.89 -88.28 -1.03
C GLU A 10 -22.62 -86.99 -1.41
N GLN A 11 -23.93 -87.05 -1.65
CA GLN A 11 -24.75 -85.86 -1.95
C GLN A 11 -24.77 -84.87 -0.79
N LEU A 12 -24.88 -85.35 0.45
CA LEU A 12 -24.82 -84.51 1.65
C LEU A 12 -23.44 -83.86 1.84
N GLN A 13 -22.35 -84.59 1.57
CA GLN A 13 -21.00 -84.02 1.60
C GLN A 13 -20.81 -82.94 0.52
N GLN A 14 -21.32 -83.17 -0.69
CA GLN A 14 -21.26 -82.17 -1.77
C GLN A 14 -22.06 -80.91 -1.43
N LEU A 15 -23.28 -81.05 -0.90
CA LEU A 15 -24.10 -79.93 -0.44
C LEU A 15 -23.41 -79.13 0.67
N LYS A 16 -22.81 -79.82 1.65
CA LYS A 16 -22.02 -79.18 2.72
C LYS A 16 -20.84 -78.39 2.13
N GLN A 17 -20.07 -78.99 1.23
CA GLN A 17 -18.93 -78.33 0.60
C GLN A 17 -19.35 -77.13 -0.25
N GLN A 18 -20.45 -77.24 -0.98
CA GLN A 18 -21.03 -76.13 -1.75
C GLN A 18 -21.46 -74.97 -0.84
N GLY A 19 -22.13 -75.27 0.29
CA GLY A 19 -22.50 -74.27 1.28
C GLY A 19 -21.29 -73.56 1.89
N GLU A 20 -20.26 -74.31 2.27
CA GLU A 20 -19.00 -73.75 2.79
C GLU A 20 -18.29 -72.86 1.76
N ASN A 21 -18.28 -73.28 0.49
CA ASN A 21 -17.66 -72.52 -0.61
C ASN A 21 -18.43 -71.23 -0.89
N SER A 22 -19.76 -71.27 -0.95
CA SER A 22 -20.61 -70.07 -1.10
C SER A 22 -20.39 -69.09 0.05
N LEU A 23 -20.32 -69.60 1.29
CA LEU A 23 -20.10 -68.76 2.46
C LEU A 23 -18.72 -68.08 2.42
N LYS A 24 -17.66 -68.80 2.04
CA LYS A 24 -16.32 -68.23 1.85
C LYS A 24 -16.29 -67.17 0.75
N GLN A 25 -16.94 -67.43 -0.38
CA GLN A 25 -17.03 -66.45 -1.47
C GLN A 25 -17.78 -65.19 -1.02
N GLN A 26 -18.86 -65.36 -0.26
CA GLN A 26 -19.64 -64.22 0.24
C GLN A 26 -18.85 -63.42 1.28
N ASP A 27 -18.14 -64.09 2.20
CA ASP A 27 -17.22 -63.44 3.15
C ASP A 27 -16.13 -62.63 2.44
N GLN A 28 -15.53 -63.19 1.39
CA GLN A 28 -14.49 -62.50 0.63
C GLN A 28 -15.03 -61.29 -0.15
N LYS A 29 -16.25 -61.40 -0.71
CA LYS A 29 -16.96 -60.26 -1.32
C LYS A 29 -17.24 -59.16 -0.29
N PHE A 30 -17.71 -59.52 0.91
CA PHE A 30 -17.96 -58.55 1.98
C PHE A 30 -16.67 -57.87 2.43
N LYS A 31 -15.57 -58.61 2.62
CA LYS A 31 -14.27 -58.03 2.96
C LYS A 31 -13.78 -57.03 1.91
N THR A 32 -13.92 -57.37 0.62
CA THR A 32 -13.56 -56.47 -0.47
C THR A 32 -14.40 -55.19 -0.44
N LEU A 33 -15.72 -55.33 -0.29
CA LEU A 33 -16.63 -54.19 -0.21
C LEU A 33 -16.34 -53.29 1.00
N ILE A 34 -16.00 -53.87 2.16
CA ILE A 34 -15.63 -53.12 3.36
C ILE A 34 -14.37 -52.29 3.11
N ASN A 35 -13.35 -52.89 2.47
CA ASN A 35 -12.11 -52.18 2.15
C ASN A 35 -12.37 -51.02 1.17
N GLU A 36 -13.11 -51.28 0.08
CA GLU A 36 -13.48 -50.23 -0.88
C GLU A 36 -14.28 -49.10 -0.23
N LEU A 37 -15.21 -49.43 0.67
CA LEU A 37 -15.98 -48.43 1.40
C LEU A 37 -15.09 -47.62 2.34
N SER A 38 -14.15 -48.28 3.02
CA SER A 38 -13.18 -47.62 3.91
C SER A 38 -12.31 -46.63 3.14
N ASP A 39 -11.78 -47.03 1.99
CA ASP A 39 -10.96 -46.17 1.12
C ASP A 39 -11.76 -44.96 0.62
N ARG A 40 -13.02 -45.17 0.23
CA ARG A 40 -13.92 -44.07 -0.19
C ARG A 40 -14.21 -43.09 0.95
N VAL A 41 -14.44 -43.60 2.16
CA VAL A 41 -14.65 -42.73 3.34
C VAL A 41 -13.40 -41.91 3.63
N GLN A 42 -12.22 -42.50 3.52
CA GLN A 42 -10.96 -41.80 3.73
C GLN A 42 -10.71 -40.72 2.66
N ASN A 43 -10.90 -41.04 1.38
CA ASN A 43 -10.77 -40.07 0.29
C ASN A 43 -11.75 -38.90 0.41
N ASN A 44 -13.00 -39.19 0.83
CA ASN A 44 -14.00 -38.16 1.05
C ASN A 44 -13.63 -37.24 2.23
N LYS A 45 -13.05 -37.80 3.29
CA LYS A 45 -12.55 -37.03 4.44
C LYS A 45 -11.42 -36.08 4.01
N GLU A 46 -10.48 -36.55 3.21
CA GLU A 46 -9.38 -35.74 2.68
C GLU A 46 -9.91 -34.62 1.76
N SER A 47 -10.84 -34.95 0.86
CA SER A 47 -11.50 -33.97 0.00
C SER A 47 -12.24 -32.89 0.80
N PHE A 48 -12.92 -33.28 1.88
CA PHE A 48 -13.59 -32.35 2.78
C PHE A 48 -12.60 -31.40 3.47
N THR A 49 -11.47 -31.92 3.95
CA THR A 49 -10.42 -31.08 4.55
C THR A 49 -9.82 -30.09 3.55
N LEU A 50 -9.65 -30.50 2.29
CA LEU A 50 -9.16 -29.62 1.22
C LEU A 50 -10.17 -28.51 0.90
N LEU A 51 -11.46 -28.85 0.79
CA LEU A 51 -12.53 -27.88 0.56
C LEU A 51 -12.59 -26.84 1.68
N ASN A 52 -12.51 -27.26 2.94
CA ASN A 52 -12.49 -26.35 4.08
C ASN A 52 -11.24 -25.45 4.05
N GLY A 53 -10.09 -25.95 3.59
CA GLY A 53 -8.91 -25.13 3.33
C GLY A 53 -9.16 -24.05 2.28
N LYS A 54 -9.83 -24.41 1.17
CA LYS A 54 -10.17 -23.47 0.09
C LYS A 54 -11.19 -22.42 0.50
N GLU A 55 -12.14 -22.77 1.37
CA GLU A 55 -13.07 -21.81 1.97
C GLU A 55 -12.32 -20.73 2.76
N ASN A 56 -11.35 -21.13 3.60
CA ASN A 56 -10.53 -20.17 4.34
C ASN A 56 -9.65 -19.29 3.42
N GLU A 57 -9.06 -19.86 2.37
CA GLU A 57 -8.31 -19.08 1.37
C GLU A 57 -9.21 -18.04 0.68
N LEU A 58 -10.44 -18.42 0.35
CA LEU A 58 -11.41 -17.54 -0.29
C LEU A 58 -11.82 -16.40 0.66
N ASP A 59 -12.04 -16.67 1.94
CA ASP A 59 -12.35 -15.65 2.94
C ASP A 59 -11.20 -14.63 3.09
N GLN A 60 -9.96 -15.12 3.14
CA GLN A 60 -8.78 -14.25 3.17
C GLN A 60 -8.69 -13.38 1.92
N PHE A 61 -8.98 -13.95 0.75
CA PHE A 61 -9.00 -13.21 -0.51
C PHE A 61 -10.10 -12.13 -0.53
N TYR A 62 -11.30 -12.44 -0.05
CA TYR A 62 -12.38 -11.45 0.07
C TYR A 62 -11.99 -10.26 0.96
N HIS A 63 -11.38 -10.51 2.11
CA HIS A 63 -10.91 -9.43 3.00
C HIS A 63 -9.81 -8.58 2.36
N GLN A 64 -8.92 -9.18 1.57
CA GLN A 64 -7.92 -8.43 0.82
C GLN A 64 -8.58 -7.52 -0.23
N LEU A 65 -9.54 -8.05 -0.99
CA LEU A 65 -10.29 -7.28 -1.99
C LEU A 65 -11.04 -6.10 -1.36
N GLU A 66 -11.72 -6.32 -0.25
CA GLU A 66 -12.45 -5.28 0.47
C GLU A 66 -11.49 -4.18 0.96
N SER A 67 -10.32 -4.57 1.48
CA SER A 67 -9.27 -3.61 1.87
C SER A 67 -8.76 -2.79 0.68
N GLN A 68 -8.59 -3.40 -0.50
CA GLN A 68 -8.18 -2.68 -1.71
C GLN A 68 -9.28 -1.76 -2.23
N LEU A 69 -10.54 -2.20 -2.21
CA LEU A 69 -11.68 -1.40 -2.63
C LEU A 69 -11.78 -0.11 -1.79
N ASN A 70 -11.66 -0.22 -0.46
CA ASN A 70 -11.68 0.93 0.43
C ASN A 70 -10.56 1.95 0.13
N LYS A 71 -9.37 1.48 -0.29
CA LYS A 71 -8.29 2.39 -0.71
C LYS A 71 -8.64 3.12 -2.01
N VAL A 72 -9.20 2.40 -2.99
CA VAL A 72 -9.62 2.98 -4.27
C VAL A 72 -10.72 4.03 -4.05
N GLU A 73 -11.71 3.72 -3.22
CA GLU A 73 -12.78 4.67 -2.86
C GLU A 73 -12.21 5.95 -2.24
N GLY A 74 -11.24 5.83 -1.33
CA GLY A 74 -10.57 6.99 -0.74
C GLY A 74 -9.80 7.85 -1.74
N VAL A 75 -9.19 7.24 -2.77
CA VAL A 75 -8.53 7.98 -3.86
C VAL A 75 -9.56 8.70 -4.72
N VAL A 76 -10.67 8.03 -5.08
CA VAL A 76 -11.75 8.61 -5.88
C VAL A 76 -12.37 9.81 -5.17
N GLU A 77 -12.65 9.71 -3.87
CA GLU A 77 -13.15 10.84 -3.07
C GLU A 77 -12.18 12.02 -3.09
N THR A 78 -10.89 11.75 -2.93
CA THR A 78 -9.85 12.79 -2.93
C THR A 78 -9.76 13.50 -4.28
N LEU A 79 -9.89 12.77 -5.39
CA LEU A 79 -9.94 13.35 -6.73
C LEU A 79 -11.21 14.19 -6.96
N GLN A 80 -12.36 13.73 -6.48
CA GLN A 80 -13.61 14.48 -6.56
C GLN A 80 -13.51 15.82 -5.79
N ASN A 81 -12.86 15.81 -4.63
CA ASN A 81 -12.60 17.03 -3.86
C ASN A 81 -11.71 18.02 -4.62
N ILE A 82 -10.65 17.54 -5.29
CA ILE A 82 -9.79 18.40 -6.13
C ILE A 82 -10.62 19.08 -7.23
N GLU A 83 -11.50 18.33 -7.92
CA GLU A 83 -12.35 18.92 -8.96
C GLU A 83 -13.35 19.92 -8.38
N ASN A 84 -13.98 19.61 -7.24
CA ASN A 84 -14.91 20.50 -6.57
C ASN A 84 -14.23 21.83 -6.19
N PHE A 85 -13.04 21.80 -5.57
CA PHE A 85 -12.30 23.02 -5.24
C PHE A 85 -11.80 23.74 -6.48
N SER A 86 -11.43 23.01 -7.55
CA SER A 86 -11.09 23.63 -8.84
C SER A 86 -12.27 24.38 -9.46
N GLN A 87 -13.49 23.86 -9.33
CA GLN A 87 -14.71 24.57 -9.72
C GLN A 87 -14.93 25.82 -8.86
N MET A 88 -14.78 25.69 -7.54
CA MET A 88 -14.91 26.84 -6.63
C MET A 88 -13.92 27.96 -7.00
N ILE A 89 -12.66 27.61 -7.24
CA ILE A 89 -11.61 28.56 -7.67
C ILE A 89 -11.97 29.24 -8.99
N ARG A 90 -12.49 28.49 -9.98
CA ARG A 90 -12.96 29.09 -11.25
C ARG A 90 -14.07 30.12 -11.04
N THR A 91 -14.94 29.91 -10.07
CA THR A 91 -16.06 30.83 -9.78
C THR A 91 -15.71 31.95 -8.81
N ASN A 92 -14.76 31.72 -7.91
CA ASN A 92 -14.28 32.66 -6.89
C ASN A 92 -12.77 32.51 -6.71
N PRO A 93 -11.96 33.17 -7.56
CA PRO A 93 -10.51 33.02 -7.56
C PRO A 93 -9.81 33.67 -6.36
N GLU A 94 -10.52 34.42 -5.52
CA GLU A 94 -9.94 35.10 -4.34
C GLU A 94 -10.11 34.27 -3.05
N SER A 95 -10.52 33.02 -3.15
CA SER A 95 -10.73 32.15 -1.99
C SER A 95 -9.45 31.43 -1.57
N ALA A 96 -8.70 32.02 -0.63
CA ALA A 96 -7.53 31.38 -0.01
C ALA A 96 -7.85 29.99 0.57
N GLU A 97 -9.04 29.83 1.17
CA GLU A 97 -9.53 28.54 1.67
C GLU A 97 -9.66 27.50 0.57
N ALA A 98 -10.20 27.85 -0.59
CA ALA A 98 -10.40 26.89 -1.67
C ALA A 98 -9.07 26.35 -2.21
N TYR A 99 -8.06 27.21 -2.37
CA TYR A 99 -6.71 26.79 -2.72
C TYR A 99 -6.09 25.91 -1.62
N TYR A 100 -6.16 26.33 -0.35
CA TYR A 100 -5.65 25.52 0.76
C TYR A 100 -6.28 24.11 0.80
N GLN A 101 -7.60 24.02 0.64
CA GLN A 101 -8.30 22.73 0.65
C GLN A 101 -7.96 21.88 -0.58
N ARG A 102 -7.81 22.48 -1.77
CA ARG A 102 -7.34 21.75 -2.96
C ARG A 102 -5.92 21.21 -2.74
N GLY A 103 -5.03 22.03 -2.19
CA GLY A 103 -3.66 21.64 -1.85
C GLY A 103 -3.59 20.47 -0.86
N LEU A 104 -4.46 20.44 0.16
CA LEU A 104 -4.57 19.30 1.08
C LEU A 104 -4.93 17.99 0.35
N ASN A 105 -5.80 18.05 -0.65
CA ASN A 105 -6.17 16.88 -1.43
C ASN A 105 -5.05 16.46 -2.39
N HIS A 106 -4.32 17.40 -3.01
CA HIS A 106 -3.09 17.09 -3.76
C HIS A 106 -2.05 16.40 -2.87
N GLN A 107 -1.82 16.91 -1.66
CA GLN A 107 -0.90 16.29 -0.70
C GLN A 107 -1.33 14.87 -0.32
N LYS A 108 -2.64 14.63 -0.11
CA LYS A 108 -3.18 13.29 0.19
C LYS A 108 -2.94 12.29 -0.95
N LEU A 109 -2.86 12.75 -2.20
CA LEU A 109 -2.47 11.94 -3.35
C LEU A 109 -0.96 11.83 -3.56
N GLY A 110 -0.15 12.48 -2.72
CA GLY A 110 1.31 12.55 -2.86
C GLY A 110 1.78 13.56 -3.90
N ASP A 111 0.88 14.34 -4.50
CA ASP A 111 1.22 15.42 -5.43
C ASP A 111 1.69 16.65 -4.65
N LYS A 112 2.96 16.60 -4.24
CA LYS A 112 3.60 17.69 -3.48
C LYS A 112 3.72 18.97 -4.30
N THR A 113 3.88 18.87 -5.62
CA THR A 113 4.04 20.04 -6.49
C THR A 113 2.73 20.81 -6.57
N GLY A 114 1.62 20.13 -6.90
CA GLY A 114 0.30 20.77 -6.93
C GLY A 114 -0.10 21.34 -5.56
N ALA A 115 0.20 20.62 -4.47
CA ALA A 115 -0.02 21.13 -3.12
C ALA A 115 0.77 22.42 -2.81
N MET A 116 2.04 22.48 -3.19
CA MET A 116 2.89 23.66 -2.99
C MET A 116 2.41 24.89 -3.76
N GLU A 117 1.96 24.70 -4.99
CA GLU A 117 1.38 25.77 -5.82
C GLU A 117 0.11 26.33 -5.14
N ASP A 118 -0.79 25.44 -4.74
CA ASP A 118 -2.04 25.82 -4.07
C ASP A 118 -1.81 26.51 -2.72
N TYR A 119 -0.89 26.02 -1.89
CA TYR A 119 -0.57 26.70 -0.63
C TYR A 119 0.07 28.06 -0.86
N THR A 120 0.88 28.20 -1.91
CA THR A 120 1.50 29.49 -2.24
C THR A 120 0.45 30.49 -2.69
N GLU A 121 -0.53 30.09 -3.49
CA GLU A 121 -1.64 30.95 -3.88
C GLU A 121 -2.54 31.29 -2.69
N ALA A 122 -2.84 30.32 -1.82
CA ALA A 122 -3.58 30.58 -0.58
C ALA A 122 -2.88 31.66 0.29
N LEU A 123 -1.55 31.60 0.39
CA LEU A 123 -0.74 32.58 1.13
C LEU A 123 -0.58 33.92 0.42
N HIS A 124 -0.70 33.95 -0.91
CA HIS A 124 -0.75 35.18 -1.68
C HIS A 124 -2.05 35.95 -1.40
N LEU A 125 -3.16 35.22 -1.33
CA LEU A 125 -4.50 35.76 -1.05
C LEU A 125 -4.69 36.13 0.43
N ASP A 126 -4.19 35.28 1.34
CA ASP A 126 -4.18 35.52 2.78
C ASP A 126 -2.80 35.25 3.38
N SER A 127 -2.02 36.32 3.50
CA SER A 127 -0.68 36.29 4.08
C SER A 127 -0.63 35.92 5.56
N THR A 128 -1.78 35.80 6.25
CA THR A 128 -1.89 35.42 7.67
C THR A 128 -2.37 33.99 7.85
N TYR A 129 -2.49 33.22 6.77
CA TYR A 129 -3.06 31.89 6.80
C TYR A 129 -2.09 30.86 7.43
N ALA A 130 -2.13 30.77 8.77
CA ALA A 130 -1.26 29.93 9.59
C ALA A 130 -1.19 28.46 9.13
N ARG A 131 -2.35 27.84 8.82
CA ARG A 131 -2.42 26.45 8.37
C ARG A 131 -1.71 26.22 7.03
N ALA A 132 -1.80 27.17 6.09
CA ALA A 132 -1.11 27.06 4.80
C ALA A 132 0.42 27.15 4.98
N TYR A 133 0.92 28.06 5.81
CA TYR A 133 2.35 28.10 6.18
C TYR A 133 2.81 26.81 6.85
N HIS A 134 2.04 26.28 7.81
CA HIS A 134 2.39 25.07 8.51
C HIS A 134 2.57 23.89 7.54
N THR A 135 1.55 23.64 6.72
CA THR A 135 1.56 22.50 5.79
C THR A 135 2.60 22.66 4.69
N ARG A 136 2.78 23.87 4.15
CA ARG A 136 3.84 24.16 3.17
C ARG A 136 5.23 23.97 3.78
N GLY A 137 5.43 24.39 5.02
CA GLY A 137 6.66 24.19 5.79
C GLY A 137 7.01 22.71 5.98
N VAL A 138 6.03 21.86 6.29
CA VAL A 138 6.22 20.41 6.38
C VAL A 138 6.68 19.83 5.04
N ILE A 139 5.98 20.15 3.95
CA ILE A 139 6.33 19.66 2.61
C ILE A 139 7.73 20.12 2.20
N LEU A 140 8.08 21.39 2.46
CA LEU A 140 9.41 21.95 2.20
C LEU A 140 10.50 21.15 2.92
N ALA A 141 10.27 20.73 4.17
CA ALA A 141 11.22 19.91 4.91
C ALA A 141 11.36 18.51 4.30
N GLU A 142 10.26 17.90 3.87
CA GLU A 142 10.26 16.58 3.23
C GLU A 142 11.01 16.57 1.90
N ILE A 143 10.94 17.66 1.11
CA ILE A 143 11.70 17.80 -0.15
C ILE A 143 13.13 18.34 0.06
N GLY A 144 13.58 18.47 1.31
CA GLY A 144 14.94 18.85 1.68
C GLY A 144 15.21 20.36 1.79
N ASN A 145 14.21 21.21 1.51
CA ASN A 145 14.31 22.67 1.62
C ASN A 145 14.05 23.15 3.06
N ARG A 146 14.88 22.66 3.99
CA ARG A 146 14.70 22.90 5.44
C ARG A 146 14.80 24.36 5.84
N LYS A 147 15.60 25.18 5.14
CA LYS A 147 15.71 26.61 5.46
C LYS A 147 14.36 27.31 5.29
N GLN A 148 13.71 27.11 4.14
CA GLN A 148 12.39 27.70 3.90
C GLN A 148 11.32 27.08 4.79
N ALA A 149 11.42 25.77 5.07
CA ALA A 149 10.53 25.11 6.03
C ALA A 149 10.53 25.77 7.41
N VAL A 150 11.73 26.08 7.94
CA VAL A 150 11.87 26.75 9.24
C VAL A 150 11.22 28.14 9.22
N GLU A 151 11.41 28.91 8.15
CA GLU A 151 10.78 30.24 8.02
C GLU A 151 9.25 30.15 7.97
N ASP A 152 8.71 29.25 7.13
CA ASP A 152 7.27 29.02 7.03
C ASP A 152 6.68 28.58 8.38
N LEU A 153 7.34 27.66 9.10
CA LEU A 153 6.86 27.20 10.40
C LEU A 153 6.94 28.26 11.50
N ARG A 154 7.90 29.20 11.42
CA ARG A 154 7.94 30.35 12.33
C ARG A 154 6.79 31.31 12.07
N LEU A 155 6.46 31.55 10.80
CA LEU A 155 5.29 32.34 10.42
C LEU A 155 4.00 31.66 10.86
N ALA A 156 3.87 30.34 10.65
CA ALA A 156 2.74 29.56 11.15
C ALA A 156 2.58 29.72 12.66
N ALA A 157 3.65 29.52 13.43
CA ALA A 157 3.64 29.68 14.89
C ALA A 157 3.19 31.10 15.29
N LYS A 158 3.74 32.14 14.66
CA LYS A 158 3.33 33.53 14.91
C LYS A 158 1.82 33.72 14.71
N TYR A 159 1.28 33.28 13.57
CA TYR A 159 -0.12 33.50 13.25
C TYR A 159 -1.07 32.65 14.10
N TYR A 160 -0.70 31.40 14.44
CA TYR A 160 -1.47 30.60 15.39
C TYR A 160 -1.55 31.27 16.76
N PHE A 161 -0.45 31.83 17.24
CA PHE A 161 -0.45 32.59 18.50
C PHE A 161 -1.36 33.82 18.42
N GLU A 162 -1.30 34.59 17.33
CA GLU A 162 -2.18 35.75 17.10
C GLU A 162 -3.67 35.35 17.01
N GLN A 163 -3.96 34.15 16.50
CA GLN A 163 -5.31 33.58 16.43
C GLN A 163 -5.78 32.95 17.75
N GLY A 164 -4.91 32.84 18.76
CA GLY A 164 -5.20 32.19 20.05
C GLY A 164 -5.16 30.66 20.01
N ASP A 165 -4.67 30.07 18.91
CA ASP A 165 -4.47 28.62 18.78
C ASP A 165 -3.11 28.23 19.38
N ILE A 166 -3.09 28.05 20.70
CA ILE A 166 -1.87 27.75 21.45
C ILE A 166 -1.33 26.36 21.11
N GLU A 167 -2.19 25.40 20.80
CA GLU A 167 -1.77 24.04 20.47
C GLU A 167 -1.00 24.02 19.15
N SER A 168 -1.59 24.56 18.08
CA SER A 168 -0.94 24.63 16.77
C SER A 168 0.30 25.52 16.79
N TYR A 169 0.31 26.57 17.62
CA TYR A 169 1.51 27.38 17.87
C TYR A 169 2.67 26.53 18.43
N GLU A 170 2.43 25.75 19.48
CA GLU A 170 3.46 24.90 20.09
C GLU A 170 3.95 23.84 19.09
N GLN A 171 3.04 23.23 18.33
CA GLN A 171 3.39 22.26 17.28
C GLN A 171 4.31 22.89 16.21
N ALA A 172 3.90 24.01 15.62
CA ALA A 172 4.66 24.71 14.59
C ALA A 172 6.03 25.19 15.12
N ARG A 173 6.08 25.71 16.35
CA ARG A 173 7.33 26.17 16.99
C ARG A 173 8.30 25.00 17.21
N ASN A 174 7.80 23.88 17.72
CA ASN A 174 8.64 22.72 18.01
C ASN A 174 9.17 22.09 16.72
N LEU A 175 8.34 21.99 15.68
CA LEU A 175 8.75 21.48 14.38
C LEU A 175 9.80 22.40 13.71
N SER A 176 9.61 23.72 13.81
CA SER A 176 10.60 24.70 13.36
C SER A 176 11.94 24.50 14.05
N LYS A 177 11.92 24.29 15.38
CA LYS A 177 13.12 24.03 16.18
C LYS A 177 13.80 22.72 15.75
N GLU A 178 13.05 21.65 15.55
CA GLU A 178 13.59 20.36 15.10
C GLU A 178 14.31 20.50 13.75
N PHE A 179 13.67 21.12 12.76
CA PHE A 179 14.28 21.32 11.45
C PHE A 179 15.50 22.25 11.47
N TYR A 180 15.56 23.16 12.44
CA TYR A 180 16.74 23.99 12.70
C TYR A 180 17.87 23.21 13.40
N GLU A 181 17.57 22.41 14.42
CA GLU A 181 18.56 21.67 15.22
C GLU A 181 19.16 20.48 14.49
N VAL A 182 18.42 19.81 13.61
CA VAL A 182 18.97 18.75 12.74
C VAL A 182 20.09 19.27 11.85
N ARG A 183 20.08 20.56 11.50
CA ARG A 183 21.19 21.21 10.79
C ARG A 183 22.45 21.42 11.66
N HIS A 184 22.28 21.45 12.98
CA HIS A 184 23.31 21.80 13.98
C HIS A 184 23.65 20.65 14.94
N SER A 185 23.18 19.42 14.71
CA SER A 185 23.73 18.25 15.39
C SER A 185 25.23 18.19 15.11
N PRO A 186 26.07 17.98 16.13
CA PRO A 186 27.52 18.08 15.98
C PRO A 186 27.95 16.98 15.03
N VAL A 187 28.30 17.36 13.81
CA VAL A 187 29.28 16.60 13.05
C VAL A 187 30.50 16.56 13.97
N ASN A 188 30.91 15.35 14.38
CA ASN A 188 32.23 15.12 14.94
C ASN A 188 33.26 15.72 13.97
N THR A 189 33.63 16.97 14.20
CA THR A 189 34.65 17.71 13.49
C THR A 189 35.84 17.83 14.45
N GLU A 190 36.44 16.68 14.76
CA GLU A 190 37.88 16.70 14.91
C GLU A 190 38.44 16.84 13.49
N THR A 191 39.16 17.94 13.26
CA THR A 191 39.77 18.41 12.00
C THR A 191 38.93 19.36 11.14
N ALA A 192 38.82 20.61 11.58
CA ALA A 192 39.12 21.75 10.70
C ALA A 192 39.52 22.96 11.56
N GLU A 193 40.76 23.37 11.40
CA GLU A 193 41.41 24.50 12.05
C GLU A 193 40.67 25.82 11.79
N VAL A 194 40.69 26.65 12.82
CA VAL A 194 40.79 28.13 12.83
C VAL A 194 40.83 28.77 11.43
N ILE A 195 39.87 29.64 11.11
CA ILE A 195 40.10 30.98 10.52
C ILE A 195 38.80 31.82 10.61
N ASP A 196 38.99 32.98 11.22
CA ASP A 196 38.25 34.26 11.19
C ASP A 196 36.75 34.38 11.45
N SER A 197 36.48 34.93 12.63
CA SER A 197 35.54 36.01 12.85
C SER A 197 35.97 37.29 12.11
N GLN A 198 35.11 37.85 11.24
CA GLN A 198 34.67 39.26 11.29
C GLN A 198 33.81 39.66 10.07
N ASP A 199 32.69 40.29 10.41
CA ASP A 199 32.14 41.53 9.85
C ASP A 199 31.46 41.63 8.48
N GLU A 200 30.25 42.19 8.60
CA GLU A 200 29.64 43.28 7.83
C GLU A 200 29.00 43.05 6.45
N MET A 201 27.67 43.22 6.45
CA MET A 201 26.97 44.28 5.72
C MET A 201 27.69 44.91 4.50
N SER A 202 27.12 44.71 3.31
CA SER A 202 26.63 45.75 2.37
C SER A 202 26.82 45.40 0.89
N GLN A 203 25.73 45.63 0.15
CA GLN A 203 25.65 46.25 -1.18
C GLN A 203 26.19 45.57 -2.46
N GLU A 204 25.20 45.37 -3.34
CA GLU A 204 25.10 45.83 -4.74
C GLU A 204 26.10 45.39 -5.83
N MET A 205 25.48 44.83 -6.88
CA MET A 205 25.72 45.06 -8.32
C MET A 205 27.16 44.97 -8.83
N ASN A 206 27.44 43.93 -9.65
CA ASN A 206 27.71 44.18 -11.07
C ASN A 206 27.69 42.92 -11.97
N SER A 207 27.03 43.11 -13.11
CA SER A 207 27.40 42.71 -14.49
C SER A 207 27.58 41.24 -14.91
N ALA A 208 26.58 40.80 -15.69
CA ALA A 208 26.71 40.30 -17.08
C ALA A 208 26.85 38.77 -17.33
N PRO A 209 26.35 38.29 -18.49
CA PRO A 209 25.73 36.97 -18.65
C PRO A 209 26.65 35.93 -19.30
N MET A 210 26.25 34.65 -19.30
CA MET A 210 26.78 33.69 -20.27
C MET A 210 25.78 32.57 -20.57
N ASP A 211 25.76 32.25 -21.86
CA ASP A 211 24.74 31.53 -22.62
C ASP A 211 24.74 30.00 -22.44
N LEU A 212 23.54 29.45 -22.67
CA LEU A 212 23.20 28.26 -23.46
C LEU A 212 24.31 27.23 -23.75
N VAL A 213 24.12 26.01 -23.23
CA VAL A 213 24.58 24.79 -23.91
C VAL A 213 23.43 23.78 -23.96
N THR A 214 22.90 23.60 -25.17
CA THR A 214 22.13 22.42 -25.57
C THR A 214 23.08 21.41 -26.18
N VAL A 215 23.13 20.20 -25.63
CA VAL A 215 23.54 18.95 -26.29
C VAL A 215 22.70 17.87 -25.60
N GLY A 216 21.83 17.07 -26.21
CA GLY A 216 21.87 16.53 -27.57
C GLY A 216 22.22 15.04 -27.51
N GLY A 217 21.19 14.20 -27.29
CA GLY A 217 21.07 12.82 -27.79
C GLY A 217 21.99 11.73 -27.22
N LEU A 218 21.40 10.74 -26.55
CA LEU A 218 21.92 9.37 -26.54
C LEU A 218 20.77 8.35 -26.35
N PHE A 219 20.36 7.79 -27.49
CA PHE A 219 19.87 6.41 -27.74
C PHE A 219 18.46 5.96 -27.28
N ASP A 220 17.59 5.86 -28.30
CA ASP A 220 16.65 4.76 -28.52
C ASP A 220 17.35 3.38 -28.44
N ASP A 221 16.69 2.34 -27.94
CA ASP A 221 16.01 1.34 -28.78
C ASP A 221 15.53 0.10 -27.97
N GLU A 222 14.47 -0.47 -28.51
CA GLU A 222 13.61 -1.64 -28.23
C GLU A 222 14.20 -2.88 -27.53
N THR A 223 13.34 -3.64 -26.84
CA THR A 223 12.90 -4.96 -27.36
C THR A 223 11.78 -5.59 -26.53
N ASP A 224 10.71 -5.91 -27.25
CA ASP A 224 9.67 -6.86 -26.90
C ASP A 224 10.22 -8.25 -26.58
N SER A 225 9.57 -8.95 -25.65
CA SER A 225 9.52 -10.42 -25.68
C SER A 225 8.20 -10.92 -25.10
N GLU A 226 7.22 -11.08 -25.98
CA GLU A 226 6.16 -12.08 -25.83
C GLU A 226 6.80 -13.47 -25.89
N GLU A 227 6.61 -14.31 -24.86
CA GLU A 227 6.92 -15.73 -24.95
C GLU A 227 5.63 -16.56 -24.91
N ASN A 228 5.35 -17.10 -26.09
CA ASN A 228 4.30 -18.01 -26.46
C ASN A 228 4.67 -19.44 -25.99
N ILE A 229 3.93 -20.00 -25.02
CA ILE A 229 4.11 -21.39 -24.61
C ILE A 229 3.06 -22.27 -25.29
N SER A 230 3.50 -22.95 -26.35
CA SER A 230 2.87 -24.15 -26.89
C SER A 230 3.56 -25.37 -26.26
N ILE A 231 2.80 -26.27 -25.65
CA ILE A 231 3.28 -27.62 -25.30
C ILE A 231 2.27 -28.62 -25.88
N LEU A 232 2.75 -29.40 -26.84
CA LEU A 232 2.15 -30.63 -27.34
C LEU A 232 2.36 -31.76 -26.31
N GLY A 233 1.30 -32.54 -26.10
CA GLY A 233 1.28 -33.80 -25.35
C GLY A 233 -0.10 -34.43 -25.42
#